data_AF-A0A832N3J5-F1
#
_entry.id   AF-A0A832N3J5-F1
#
_cell.length_a   1.000
_cell.length_b   1.000
_cell.length_c   1.000
_cell.angle_alpha   90.00
_cell.angle_beta   90.00
_cell.angle_gamma   90.00
#
_symmetry.space_group_name_H-M   'P 1'
#
loop_
_entity.id
_entity.type
_entity.pdbx_description
1 polymer ?
#
loop_
_entity_poly.entity_id
_entity_poly.type
_entity_poly.pdbx_seq_one_letter_code
_entity_poly.pdbx_strand_id
1 'polypeptide(L)'
;MPVLIAIAGLLVGALIWYNRIKAAGYAAGELKDAANDVRLAARRFGFKRKANVHPIDTLDDARLAAAGIVAATVQMDGLWDQSMSDAMVQQAQSVFGTDLGEAEEIVIFARWIADQGKNPHETVRRLARRLKKLAGIEALEDTVQMIAAVSERGGKELSENAKDSIATVERVLKSA
;
A
#
# COMPACT_ATOMS: atom_id res chain seq x y z
N MET A 1 3.19 -19.58 44.61
CA MET A 1 3.77 -19.45 43.25
C MET A 1 2.77 -19.18 42.09
N PRO A 2 1.59 -18.52 42.27
CA PRO A 2 0.77 -18.05 41.13
C PRO A 2 1.04 -16.58 40.75
N VAL A 3 1.54 -15.77 41.69
CA VAL A 3 1.77 -14.32 41.48
C VAL A 3 2.88 -14.06 40.46
N LEU A 4 3.93 -14.88 40.47
CA LEU A 4 5.03 -14.76 39.50
C LEU A 4 4.59 -15.12 38.07
N ILE A 5 3.67 -16.08 37.91
CA ILE A 5 3.10 -16.47 36.60
C ILE A 5 2.17 -15.37 36.09
N ALA A 6 1.37 -14.75 36.97
CA ALA A 6 0.52 -13.63 36.61
C ALA A 6 1.34 -12.40 36.16
N ILE A 7 2.45 -12.11 36.85
CA ILE A 7 3.36 -11.01 36.48
C ILE A 7 4.06 -11.33 35.14
N ALA A 8 4.55 -12.55 34.94
CA ALA A 8 5.15 -12.96 33.68
C ALA A 8 4.16 -12.90 32.50
N GLY A 9 2.90 -13.31 32.71
CA GLY A 9 1.84 -13.21 31.71
C GLY A 9 1.50 -11.75 31.35
N LEU A 10 1.48 -10.86 32.35
CA LEU A 10 1.31 -9.42 32.12
C LEU A 10 2.47 -8.81 31.33
N LEU A 11 3.70 -9.21 31.63
CA LEU A 11 4.89 -8.72 30.92
C LEU A 11 4.94 -9.21 29.47
N VAL A 12 4.62 -10.48 29.22
CA VAL A 12 4.55 -11.03 27.85
C VAL A 12 3.39 -10.40 27.06
N GLY A 13 2.21 -10.27 27.69
CA GLY A 13 1.06 -9.60 27.09
C GLY A 13 1.36 -8.14 26.74
N ALA A 14 2.02 -7.42 27.64
CA ALA A 14 2.47 -6.05 27.42
C ALA A 14 3.51 -5.97 26.30
N LEU A 15 4.42 -6.93 26.17
CA LEU A 15 5.42 -6.95 25.09
C LEU A 15 4.77 -7.17 23.72
N ILE A 16 3.80 -8.07 23.63
CA ILE A 16 3.05 -8.33 22.39
C ILE A 16 2.21 -7.11 22.00
N TRP A 17 1.55 -6.47 22.98
CA TRP A 17 0.77 -5.25 22.75
C TRP A 17 1.68 -4.07 22.39
N TYR A 18 2.84 -3.94 23.02
CA TYR A 18 3.84 -2.92 22.73
C TYR A 18 4.45 -3.08 21.33
N ASN A 19 4.74 -4.31 20.90
CA ASN A 19 5.22 -4.57 19.53
C ASN A 19 4.13 -4.29 18.48
N ARG A 20 2.86 -4.54 18.79
CA ARG A 20 1.74 -4.12 17.93
C ARG A 20 1.51 -2.62 17.92
N ILE A 21 1.66 -1.94 19.06
CA ILE A 21 1.57 -0.48 19.12
C ILE A 21 2.77 0.15 18.44
N LYS A 22 3.98 -0.41 18.47
CA LYS A 22 5.12 0.16 17.72
C LYS A 22 4.91 0.10 16.21
N ALA A 23 4.24 -0.93 15.70
CA ALA A 23 3.76 -0.95 14.31
C ALA A 23 2.66 0.12 14.04
N ALA A 24 1.95 0.56 15.07
CA ALA A 24 0.96 1.65 15.02
C ALA A 24 1.47 2.99 15.60
N GLY A 25 2.75 3.08 16.00
CA GLY A 25 3.21 4.01 17.03
C GLY A 25 3.64 5.36 16.49
N TYR A 26 3.91 5.43 15.19
CA TYR A 26 4.03 6.70 14.46
C TYR A 26 2.64 7.32 14.19
N ALA A 27 1.55 6.56 14.32
CA ALA A 27 0.24 6.98 13.87
C ALA A 27 -0.49 7.95 14.84
N ALA A 28 -0.28 7.96 16.15
CA ALA A 28 -1.21 8.68 17.04
C ALA A 28 -1.21 10.23 16.90
N GLY A 29 -0.07 10.84 16.53
CA GLY A 29 0.04 12.27 16.19
C GLY A 29 -0.12 12.54 14.69
N GLU A 30 0.49 11.68 13.86
CA GLU A 30 0.41 11.76 12.39
C GLU A 30 -0.97 11.42 11.83
N LEU A 31 -1.85 10.70 12.54
CA LEU A 31 -3.15 10.26 11.99
C LEU A 31 -4.08 11.43 11.63
N LYS A 32 -3.98 12.58 12.32
CA LYS A 32 -4.79 13.76 11.96
C LYS A 32 -4.23 14.48 10.74
N ASP A 33 -2.92 14.65 10.68
CA ASP A 33 -2.25 15.31 9.56
C ASP A 33 -2.30 14.40 8.32
N ALA A 34 -1.97 13.12 8.46
CA ALA A 34 -2.09 12.11 7.41
C ALA A 34 -3.53 11.95 6.88
N ALA A 35 -4.57 12.06 7.73
CA ALA A 35 -5.96 12.03 7.25
C ALA A 35 -6.30 13.28 6.42
N ASN A 36 -5.77 14.45 6.79
CA ASN A 36 -5.93 15.67 6.00
C ASN A 36 -5.14 15.58 4.69
N ASP A 37 -3.92 15.06 4.71
CA ASP A 37 -3.05 14.91 3.54
C ASP A 37 -3.64 13.91 2.55
N VAL A 38 -4.13 12.77 3.03
CA VAL A 38 -4.91 11.82 2.22
C VAL A 38 -6.12 12.51 1.59
N ARG A 39 -6.86 13.32 2.36
CA ARG A 39 -8.04 14.02 1.84
C ARG A 39 -7.67 15.05 0.77
N LEU A 40 -6.57 15.77 0.95
CA LEU A 40 -6.06 16.76 0.01
C LEU A 40 -5.58 16.07 -1.28
N ALA A 41 -4.75 15.03 -1.16
CA ALA A 41 -4.30 14.20 -2.28
C ALA A 41 -5.50 13.60 -3.03
N ALA A 42 -6.41 12.95 -2.32
CA ALA A 42 -7.64 12.39 -2.90
C ALA A 42 -8.43 13.44 -3.69
N ARG A 43 -8.61 14.64 -3.13
CA ARG A 43 -9.31 15.74 -3.81
C ARG A 43 -8.57 16.17 -5.08
N ARG A 44 -7.23 16.23 -5.06
CA ARG A 44 -6.41 16.62 -6.20
C ARG A 44 -6.52 15.65 -7.37
N PHE A 45 -6.55 14.34 -7.08
CA PHE A 45 -6.79 13.29 -8.07
C PHE A 45 -8.27 13.08 -8.41
N GLY A 46 -9.16 13.99 -7.98
CA GLY A 46 -10.58 13.93 -8.31
C GLY A 46 -11.34 12.78 -7.63
N PHE A 47 -10.76 12.10 -6.64
CA PHE A 47 -11.41 11.02 -5.92
C PHE A 47 -12.66 11.51 -5.21
N LYS A 48 -13.78 10.84 -5.49
CA LYS A 48 -15.08 11.10 -4.85
C LYS A 48 -15.59 9.84 -4.21
N ARG A 49 -15.72 9.86 -2.89
CA ARG A 49 -16.36 8.78 -2.14
C ARG A 49 -17.82 8.67 -2.56
N LYS A 50 -18.23 7.48 -3.02
CA LYS A 50 -19.62 7.17 -3.38
C LYS A 50 -20.23 6.26 -2.32
N ALA A 51 -21.47 6.54 -1.92
CA ALA A 51 -22.20 5.66 -1.01
C ALA A 51 -22.42 4.29 -1.65
N ASN A 52 -22.33 3.21 -0.87
CA ASN A 52 -22.52 1.82 -1.31
C ASN A 52 -21.55 1.32 -2.40
N VAL A 53 -20.45 2.03 -2.67
CA VAL A 53 -19.39 1.60 -3.59
C VAL A 53 -18.08 1.48 -2.81
N HIS A 54 -17.31 0.43 -3.09
CA HIS A 54 -16.02 0.25 -2.45
C HIS A 54 -15.03 1.32 -2.92
N PRO A 55 -14.22 1.94 -2.04
CA PRO A 55 -13.28 3.02 -2.40
C PRO A 55 -12.36 2.68 -3.59
N ILE A 56 -11.83 1.45 -3.64
CA ILE A 56 -11.00 0.98 -4.76
C ILE A 56 -11.73 1.07 -6.12
N ASP A 57 -13.05 0.84 -6.15
CA ASP A 57 -13.81 0.86 -7.39
C ASP A 57 -14.13 2.29 -7.86
N THR A 58 -13.91 3.30 -7.00
CA THR A 58 -14.13 4.72 -7.33
C THR A 58 -12.86 5.44 -7.76
N LEU A 59 -11.73 4.75 -7.88
CA LEU A 59 -10.49 5.34 -8.40
C LEU A 59 -10.63 5.68 -9.87
N ASP A 60 -10.38 6.92 -10.28
CA ASP A 60 -10.45 7.31 -11.70
C ASP A 60 -9.08 7.53 -12.34
N ASP A 61 -7.99 7.46 -11.56
CA ASP A 61 -6.61 7.56 -12.01
C ASP A 61 -5.91 6.18 -11.92
N ALA A 62 -5.34 5.73 -13.04
CA ALA A 62 -4.62 4.46 -13.15
C ALA A 62 -3.35 4.42 -12.28
N ARG A 63 -2.68 5.57 -12.11
CA ARG A 63 -1.44 5.69 -11.32
C ARG A 63 -1.72 5.40 -9.85
N LEU A 64 -2.85 5.86 -9.33
CA LEU A 64 -3.29 5.56 -7.96
C LEU A 64 -3.64 4.08 -7.77
N ALA A 65 -4.22 3.45 -8.79
CA ALA A 65 -4.50 2.02 -8.74
C ALA A 65 -3.20 1.19 -8.76
N ALA A 66 -2.24 1.54 -9.61
CA ALA A 66 -0.93 0.90 -9.68
C ALA A 66 -0.11 1.09 -8.38
N ALA A 67 -0.01 2.34 -7.89
CA ALA A 67 0.67 2.62 -6.63
C ALA A 67 -0.02 1.94 -5.43
N GLY A 68 -1.35 1.86 -5.42
CA GLY A 68 -2.09 1.11 -4.42
C GLY A 68 -1.78 -0.39 -4.44
N ILE A 69 -1.51 -0.99 -5.61
CA ILE A 69 -1.08 -2.39 -5.72
C ILE A 69 0.27 -2.55 -5.03
N VAL A 70 1.24 -1.70 -5.35
CA VAL A 70 2.56 -1.69 -4.72
C VAL A 70 2.42 -1.57 -3.21
N ALA A 71 1.58 -0.66 -2.74
CA ALA A 71 1.36 -0.47 -1.31
C ALA A 71 0.74 -1.70 -0.63
N ALA A 72 -0.25 -2.32 -1.26
CA ALA A 72 -0.85 -3.56 -0.75
C ALA A 72 0.14 -4.73 -0.76
N THR A 73 1.05 -4.80 -1.74
CA THR A 73 2.14 -5.79 -1.76
C THR A 73 3.07 -5.61 -0.56
N VAL A 74 3.52 -4.38 -0.31
CA VAL A 74 4.37 -4.06 0.86
C VAL A 74 3.69 -4.44 2.18
N GLN A 75 2.37 -4.23 2.29
CA GLN A 75 1.61 -4.62 3.48
C GLN A 75 1.59 -6.13 3.74
N MET A 76 1.73 -6.98 2.71
CA MET A 76 1.83 -8.43 2.89
C MET A 76 3.09 -8.82 3.66
N ASP A 77 4.19 -8.10 3.41
CA ASP A 77 5.47 -8.32 4.07
C ASP A 77 5.51 -7.69 5.48
N GLY A 78 4.49 -6.90 5.84
CA GLY A 78 4.33 -6.29 7.16
C GLY A 78 5.34 -5.17 7.47
N LEU A 79 6.11 -4.73 6.47
CA LEU A 79 7.22 -3.79 6.62
C LEU A 79 6.97 -2.55 5.77
N TRP A 80 6.18 -1.61 6.30
CA TRP A 80 6.13 -0.25 5.77
C TRP A 80 7.10 0.64 6.55
N ASP A 81 8.24 1.00 5.94
CA ASP A 81 9.20 1.93 6.52
C ASP A 81 9.41 3.18 5.64
N GLN A 82 10.22 4.12 6.14
CA GLN A 82 10.52 5.36 5.41
C GLN A 82 11.26 5.08 4.11
N SER A 83 12.18 4.11 4.11
CA SER A 83 12.97 3.77 2.92
C SER A 83 12.10 3.22 1.79
N MET A 84 11.01 2.53 2.14
CA MET A 84 9.99 2.06 1.22
C MET A 84 9.18 3.22 0.65
N SER A 85 8.82 4.18 1.51
CA SER A 85 8.09 5.39 1.10
C SER A 85 8.93 6.21 0.12
N ASP A 86 10.22 6.42 0.41
CA ASP A 86 11.16 7.11 -0.47
C ASP A 86 11.35 6.37 -1.80
N ALA A 87 11.38 5.04 -1.78
CA ALA A 87 11.45 4.22 -3.00
C ALA A 87 10.19 4.40 -3.85
N MET A 88 9.01 4.36 -3.23
CA MET A 88 7.75 4.57 -3.93
C MET A 88 7.64 5.97 -4.52
N VAL A 89 8.11 7.00 -3.81
CA VAL A 89 8.16 8.38 -4.34
C VAL A 89 9.07 8.44 -5.56
N GLN A 90 10.29 7.91 -5.45
CA GLN A 90 11.23 7.86 -6.57
C GLN A 90 10.64 7.13 -7.79
N GLN A 91 10.00 5.98 -7.58
CA GLN A 91 9.37 5.22 -8.66
C GLN A 91 8.16 5.95 -9.25
N ALA A 92 7.35 6.62 -8.44
CA ALA A 92 6.24 7.42 -8.94
C ALA A 92 6.74 8.56 -9.85
N GLN A 93 7.82 9.25 -9.47
CA GLN A 93 8.43 10.26 -10.34
C GLN A 93 8.95 9.68 -11.66
N SER A 94 9.66 8.55 -11.61
CA SER A 94 10.28 7.97 -12.80
C SER A 94 9.28 7.30 -13.75
N VAL A 95 8.30 6.58 -13.20
CA VAL A 95 7.34 5.79 -13.99
C VAL A 95 6.18 6.66 -14.45
N PHE A 96 5.67 7.54 -13.60
CA PHE A 96 4.51 8.37 -13.94
C PHE A 96 4.87 9.78 -14.44
N GLY A 97 6.15 10.16 -14.41
CA GLY A 97 6.61 11.48 -14.85
C GLY A 97 6.14 12.63 -13.97
N THR A 98 5.92 12.39 -12.68
CA THR A 98 5.40 13.38 -11.72
C THR A 98 6.51 14.19 -11.05
N ASP A 99 6.17 15.38 -10.57
CA ASP A 99 7.04 16.11 -9.64
C ASP A 99 7.06 15.45 -8.25
N LEU A 100 7.93 15.94 -7.37
CA LEU A 100 8.10 15.37 -6.02
C LEU A 100 6.82 15.44 -5.19
N GLY A 101 6.11 16.57 -5.24
CA GLY A 101 4.90 16.77 -4.43
C GLY A 101 3.76 15.88 -4.89
N GLU A 102 3.54 15.76 -6.20
CA GLU A 102 2.53 14.84 -6.74
C GLU A 102 2.91 13.38 -6.45
N ALA A 103 4.19 13.02 -6.50
CA ALA A 103 4.66 11.68 -6.13
C ALA A 103 4.39 11.36 -4.64
N GLU A 104 4.69 12.29 -3.73
CA GLU A 104 4.39 12.15 -2.31
C GLU A 104 2.89 11.97 -2.06
N GLU A 105 2.04 12.75 -2.73
CA GLU A 105 0.59 12.63 -2.65
C GLU A 105 0.09 11.27 -3.18
N ILE A 106 0.68 10.76 -4.27
CA ILE A 106 0.38 9.42 -4.81
C ILE A 106 0.71 8.36 -3.75
N VAL A 107 1.86 8.45 -3.08
CA VAL A 107 2.28 7.46 -2.06
C VAL A 107 1.40 7.52 -0.82
N ILE A 108 1.08 8.72 -0.34
CA ILE A 108 0.16 8.93 0.79
C ILE A 108 -1.21 8.30 0.47
N PHE A 109 -1.75 8.58 -0.72
CA PHE A 109 -3.02 8.01 -1.15
C PHE A 109 -2.94 6.50 -1.35
N ALA A 110 -1.86 5.99 -1.95
CA ALA A 110 -1.62 4.58 -2.21
C ALA A 110 -1.64 3.75 -0.92
N ARG A 111 -0.98 4.24 0.13
CA ARG A 111 -1.02 3.61 1.46
C ARG A 111 -2.45 3.57 2.01
N TRP A 112 -3.15 4.70 1.97
CA TRP A 112 -4.53 4.78 2.47
C TRP A 112 -5.51 3.87 1.70
N ILE A 113 -5.41 3.83 0.36
CA ILE A 113 -6.32 3.02 -0.46
C ILE A 113 -6.07 1.52 -0.26
N ALA A 114 -4.81 1.12 -0.02
CA ALA A 114 -4.48 -0.26 0.32
C ALA A 114 -5.15 -0.70 1.64
N ASP A 115 -5.20 0.20 2.63
CA ASP A 115 -5.89 -0.02 3.92
C ASP A 115 -7.43 -0.12 3.80
N GLN A 116 -8.03 0.24 2.66
CA GLN A 116 -9.48 0.14 2.48
C GLN A 116 -9.94 -1.29 2.14
N GLY A 117 -9.03 -2.18 1.75
CA GLY A 117 -9.36 -3.57 1.46
C GLY A 117 -9.42 -4.45 2.71
N LYS A 118 -10.02 -5.64 2.60
CA LYS A 118 -10.19 -6.54 3.76
C LYS A 118 -8.90 -7.24 4.16
N ASN A 119 -8.08 -7.58 3.17
CA ASN A 119 -6.76 -8.17 3.33
C ASN A 119 -5.90 -7.82 2.11
N PRO A 120 -4.57 -7.74 2.26
CA PRO A 120 -3.67 -7.31 1.18
C PRO A 120 -3.81 -8.09 -0.14
N HIS A 121 -3.99 -9.42 -0.10
CA HIS A 121 -4.11 -10.23 -1.32
C HIS A 121 -5.39 -9.93 -2.10
N GLU A 122 -6.52 -9.75 -1.41
CA GLU A 122 -7.78 -9.33 -2.03
C GLU A 122 -7.69 -7.89 -2.55
N THR A 123 -7.02 -7.00 -1.81
CA THR A 123 -6.74 -5.62 -2.22
C THR A 123 -5.97 -5.57 -3.53
N VAL A 124 -4.84 -6.29 -3.65
CA VAL A 124 -4.06 -6.39 -4.90
C VAL A 124 -4.95 -6.89 -6.05
N ARG A 125 -5.70 -7.97 -5.83
CA ARG A 125 -6.58 -8.52 -6.88
C ARG A 125 -7.66 -7.53 -7.30
N ARG A 126 -8.22 -6.74 -6.38
CA ARG A 126 -9.27 -5.75 -6.67
C ARG A 126 -8.71 -4.53 -7.40
N LEU A 127 -7.59 -4.00 -6.92
CA LEU A 127 -6.88 -2.90 -7.58
C LEU A 127 -6.41 -3.29 -8.98
N ALA A 128 -5.88 -4.51 -9.18
CA ALA A 128 -5.51 -5.00 -10.51
C ALA A 128 -6.72 -5.02 -11.47
N ARG A 129 -7.91 -5.42 -10.99
CA ARG A 129 -9.14 -5.35 -11.81
C ARG A 129 -9.52 -3.91 -12.13
N ARG A 130 -9.33 -2.97 -11.18
CA ARG A 130 -9.60 -1.56 -11.43
C ARG A 130 -8.59 -0.97 -12.42
N LEU A 131 -7.30 -1.27 -12.25
CA LEU A 131 -6.21 -0.86 -13.13
C LEU A 131 -6.46 -1.35 -14.56
N LYS A 132 -6.82 -2.62 -14.75
CA LYS A 132 -7.21 -3.16 -16.07
C LYS A 132 -8.33 -2.34 -16.71
N LYS A 133 -9.33 -1.91 -15.94
CA LYS A 133 -10.43 -1.08 -16.46
C LYS A 133 -10.01 0.35 -16.82
N LEU A 134 -8.94 0.87 -16.20
CA LEU A 134 -8.49 2.25 -16.38
C LEU A 134 -7.44 2.37 -17.49
N ALA A 135 -6.48 1.45 -17.54
CA ALA A 135 -5.32 1.51 -18.44
C ALA A 135 -5.05 0.20 -19.19
N GLY A 136 -5.81 -0.87 -18.93
CA GLY A 136 -5.66 -2.13 -19.63
C GLY A 136 -4.32 -2.82 -19.36
N ILE A 137 -3.79 -3.48 -20.40
CA ILE A 137 -2.53 -4.23 -20.35
C ILE A 137 -1.30 -3.31 -20.37
N GLU A 138 -1.44 -2.07 -20.84
CA GLU A 138 -0.33 -1.11 -20.98
C GLU A 138 0.31 -0.78 -19.62
N ALA A 139 -0.48 -0.78 -18.55
CA ALA A 139 0.02 -0.51 -17.19
C ALA A 139 0.81 -1.67 -16.57
N LEU A 140 0.91 -2.82 -17.25
CA LEU A 140 1.49 -4.03 -16.67
C LEU A 140 2.97 -3.87 -16.38
N GLU A 141 3.75 -3.42 -17.37
CA GLU A 141 5.20 -3.30 -17.26
C GLU A 141 5.57 -2.33 -16.13
N ASP A 142 4.99 -1.13 -16.17
CA ASP A 142 5.14 -0.10 -15.15
C ASP A 142 4.79 -0.62 -13.74
N THR A 143 3.66 -1.31 -13.58
CA THR A 143 3.24 -1.82 -12.27
C THR A 143 4.19 -2.89 -11.75
N VAL A 144 4.63 -3.82 -12.61
CA VAL A 144 5.58 -4.88 -12.23
C VAL A 144 6.94 -4.29 -11.87
N GLN A 145 7.43 -3.32 -12.64
CA GLN A 145 8.65 -2.60 -12.34
C GLN A 145 8.57 -1.93 -10.97
N MET A 146 7.47 -1.22 -10.68
CA MET A 146 7.32 -0.55 -9.38
C MET A 146 7.25 -1.55 -8.22
N ILE A 147 6.53 -2.68 -8.36
CA ILE A 147 6.51 -3.73 -7.34
C ILE A 147 7.91 -4.24 -7.08
N ALA A 148 8.67 -4.55 -8.15
CA ALA A 148 10.00 -5.10 -8.03
C ALA A 148 10.98 -4.10 -7.39
N ALA A 149 11.04 -2.87 -7.91
CA ALA A 149 11.95 -1.85 -7.44
C ALA A 149 11.75 -1.48 -5.96
N VAL A 150 10.50 -1.50 -5.50
CA VAL A 150 10.15 -1.23 -4.09
C VAL A 150 10.47 -2.45 -3.21
N SER A 151 10.21 -3.67 -3.71
CA SER A 151 10.38 -4.91 -2.92
C SER A 151 11.82 -5.44 -2.86
N GLU A 152 12.72 -5.05 -3.78
CA GLU A 152 14.12 -5.52 -3.86
C GLU A 152 15.10 -4.74 -2.95
N ARG A 153 14.64 -3.71 -2.21
CA ARG A 153 15.54 -2.87 -1.41
C ARG A 153 16.17 -3.64 -0.24
N GLY A 154 17.49 -3.54 -0.13
CA GLY A 154 18.32 -4.22 0.87
C GLY A 154 19.18 -5.38 0.35
N GLY A 155 19.23 -5.58 -0.98
CA GLY A 155 20.05 -6.64 -1.61
C GLY A 155 19.47 -8.04 -1.42
N LYS A 156 18.17 -8.13 -1.12
CA LYS A 156 17.44 -9.39 -0.94
C LYS A 156 16.64 -9.67 -2.20
N GLU A 157 16.53 -10.94 -2.56
CA GLU A 157 15.62 -11.39 -3.62
C GLU A 157 14.19 -10.94 -3.33
N LEU A 158 13.39 -10.77 -4.38
CA LEU A 158 11.96 -10.52 -4.30
C LEU A 158 11.29 -11.46 -3.30
N SER A 159 10.52 -10.89 -2.37
CA SER A 159 9.71 -11.68 -1.44
C SER A 159 8.72 -12.56 -2.20
N GLU A 160 8.34 -13.71 -1.62
CA GLU A 160 7.32 -14.57 -2.22
C GLU A 160 5.99 -13.82 -2.40
N ASN A 161 5.65 -12.91 -1.48
CA ASN A 161 4.48 -12.05 -1.61
C ASN A 161 4.56 -11.06 -2.79
N ALA A 162 5.75 -10.53 -3.08
CA ALA A 162 5.97 -9.68 -4.25
C ALA A 162 5.82 -10.49 -5.55
N LYS A 163 6.39 -11.70 -5.62
CA LYS A 163 6.22 -12.62 -6.75
C LYS A 163 4.75 -12.99 -6.97
N ASP A 164 4.03 -13.33 -5.91
CA ASP A 164 2.60 -13.64 -5.95
C ASP A 164 1.74 -12.46 -6.40
N SER A 165 2.13 -11.25 -5.98
CA SER A 165 1.47 -10.01 -6.39
C SER A 165 1.70 -9.73 -7.87
N ILE A 166 2.93 -9.87 -8.36
CA ILE A 166 3.27 -9.77 -9.79
C ILE A 166 2.44 -10.79 -10.59
N ALA A 167 2.46 -12.06 -10.22
CA ALA A 167 1.69 -13.11 -10.89
C ALA A 167 0.17 -12.81 -10.88
N THR A 168 -0.34 -12.19 -9.82
CA THR A 168 -1.74 -11.76 -9.74
C THR A 168 -2.05 -10.61 -10.69
N VAL A 169 -1.20 -9.59 -10.76
CA VAL A 169 -1.34 -8.47 -11.68
C VAL A 169 -1.29 -8.96 -13.12
N GLU A 170 -0.28 -9.77 -13.47
CA GLU A 170 -0.14 -10.36 -14.80
C GLU A 170 -1.37 -11.14 -15.22
N ARG A 171 -1.85 -12.06 -14.38
CA ARG A 171 -3.04 -12.86 -14.66
C ARG A 171 -4.28 -12.00 -14.86
N VAL A 172 -4.46 -10.94 -14.07
CA VAL A 172 -5.62 -10.07 -14.20
C VAL A 172 -5.52 -9.22 -15.47
N LEU A 173 -4.39 -8.57 -15.73
CA LEU A 173 -4.23 -7.67 -16.88
C LEU A 173 -4.19 -8.42 -18.22
N LYS A 174 -3.60 -9.63 -18.27
CA LYS A 174 -3.53 -10.49 -19.48
C LYS A 174 -4.82 -11.27 -19.76
N SER A 175 -5.77 -11.33 -18.82
CA SER A 175 -7.05 -11.99 -19.07
C SER A 175 -7.80 -11.27 -20.20
N ALA A 176 -8.48 -12.02 -21.07
CA ALA A 176 -9.34 -11.45 -22.12
C ALA A 176 -10.52 -10.66 -21.53
#